data_AF-A0A497C777-F1
#
_entry.id   AF-A0A497C777-F1
#
_cell.length_a   1.000
_cell.length_b   1.000
_cell.length_c   1.000
_cell.angle_alpha   90.00
_cell.angle_beta   90.00
_cell.angle_gamma   90.00
#
_symmetry.space_group_name_H-M   'P 1'
#
loop_
_entity.id
_entity.type
_entity.pdbx_description
1 polymer ?
#
loop_
_entity_poly.entity_id
_entity_poly.type
_entity_poly.pdbx_seq_one_letter_code
_entity_poly.pdbx_strand_id
1 'polypeptide(L)' 'MKKQGQDQADFLAEEGKSLYQAKRYLPAAESFSKAAAEYDTLGDILLGAEMRNNQCVSLLLAKKPRQA' A
#
# COMPACT_ATOMS: atom_id res chain seq x y z
N MET A 1 -6.26 18.21 13.36
CA MET A 1 -6.07 16.76 13.59
C MET A 1 -5.63 15.98 12.33
N LYS A 2 -5.34 16.61 11.18
CA LYS A 2 -4.96 15.92 9.93
C LYS A 2 -3.59 15.22 9.92
N LYS A 3 -2.63 15.62 10.78
CA LYS A 3 -1.26 15.10 10.75
C LYS A 3 -1.14 13.61 11.11
N GLN A 4 -1.79 13.17 12.18
CA GLN A 4 -1.60 11.79 12.70
C GLN A 4 -2.09 10.69 11.74
N GLY A 5 -3.18 10.90 11.01
CA GLY A 5 -3.67 9.89 10.06
C GLY A 5 -2.78 9.80 8.81
N GLN A 6 -2.25 10.94 8.35
CA GLN A 6 -1.33 10.96 7.22
C GLN A 6 0.01 10.29 7.57
N ASP A 7 0.52 10.50 8.78
CA ASP A 7 1.74 9.83 9.26
C ASP A 7 1.61 8.29 9.23
N GLN A 8 0.43 7.75 9.56
CA GLN A 8 0.16 6.31 9.52
C GLN A 8 0.10 5.77 8.08
N ALA A 9 -0.57 6.51 7.18
CA ALA A 9 -0.66 6.15 5.77
C ALA A 9 0.74 6.13 5.11
N ASP A 10 1.53 7.18 5.37
CA ASP A 10 2.90 7.32 4.87
C ASP A 10 3.81 6.19 5.42
N PHE A 11 3.70 5.86 6.70
CA PHE A 11 4.45 4.75 7.30
C PHE A 11 4.14 3.41 6.61
N LEU A 12 2.86 3.09 6.40
CA LEU A 12 2.45 1.85 5.73
C LEU A 12 2.91 1.80 4.27
N ALA A 13 2.87 2.94 3.57
CA ALA A 13 3.36 3.05 2.20
C ALA A 13 4.88 2.78 2.12
N GLU A 14 5.68 3.38 3.01
CA GLU A 14 7.13 3.16 3.07
C GLU A 14 7.50 1.73 3.52
N GLU A 15 6.72 1.14 4.44
CA GLU A 15 6.87 -0.27 4.81
C GLU A 15 6.62 -1.17 3.58
N GLY A 16 5.53 -0.92 2.84
CA GLY A 16 5.22 -1.64 1.60
C GLY A 16 6.35 -1.55 0.57
N LYS A 17 6.90 -0.35 0.36
CA LYS A 17 8.06 -0.13 -0.54
C LYS A 17 9.29 -0.91 -0.08
N SER A 18 9.60 -0.87 1.21
CA SER A 18 10.74 -1.59 1.79
C SER A 18 10.59 -3.11 1.63
N LEU A 19 9.41 -3.65 1.90
CA LEU A 19 9.10 -5.07 1.72
C LEU A 19 9.18 -5.49 0.24
N TYR A 20 8.68 -4.64 -0.66
CA TYR A 20 8.76 -4.85 -2.10
C TYR A 20 10.21 -4.94 -2.58
N GLN A 21 11.06 -4.00 -2.15
CA GLN A 21 12.49 -3.98 -2.47
C GLN A 21 13.21 -5.24 -1.94
N ALA A 22 12.81 -5.73 -0.76
CA ALA A 22 13.28 -6.99 -0.19
C ALA A 22 12.67 -8.25 -0.86
N LYS A 23 11.90 -8.10 -1.95
CA LYS A 23 11.19 -9.17 -2.68
C LYS A 23 10.16 -9.92 -1.83
N ARG A 24 9.72 -9.34 -0.72
CA ARG A 24 8.67 -9.86 0.16
C ARG A 24 7.30 -9.38 -0.34
N TYR A 25 6.89 -9.88 -1.50
CA TYR A 25 5.78 -9.30 -2.26
C TYR A 25 4.40 -9.46 -1.59
N LEU A 26 4.13 -10.56 -0.89
CA LEU A 26 2.86 -10.74 -0.16
C LEU A 26 2.72 -9.73 0.99
N PRO A 27 3.69 -9.62 1.91
CA PRO A 27 3.68 -8.56 2.92
C PRO A 27 3.60 -7.14 2.33
N ALA A 28 4.31 -6.89 1.22
CA ALA A 28 4.26 -5.58 0.56
C ALA A 28 2.83 -5.24 0.10
N ALA A 29 2.14 -6.20 -0.54
CA ALA A 29 0.75 -6.03 -0.97
C ALA A 29 -0.19 -5.71 0.21
N GLU A 30 0.01 -6.36 1.36
CA GLU A 30 -0.77 -6.09 2.57
C GLU A 30 -0.53 -4.68 3.11
N SER A 31 0.72 -4.23 3.21
CA SER A 31 1.03 -2.86 3.67
C SER A 31 0.47 -1.80 2.71
N PHE A 32 0.59 -2.02 1.39
CA PHE A 32 -0.02 -1.14 0.39
C PHE A 32 -1.56 -1.10 0.49
N SER A 33 -2.21 -2.24 0.71
CA SER A 33 -3.67 -2.28 0.89
C SER A 33 -4.12 -1.47 2.12
N LYS A 34 -3.38 -1.57 3.24
CA LYS A 34 -3.64 -0.78 4.45
C LYS A 34 -3.40 0.71 4.21
N ALA A 35 -2.29 1.08 3.57
CA ALA A 35 -1.98 2.47 3.22
C ALA A 35 -3.09 3.08 2.35
N ALA A 36 -3.59 2.32 1.36
CA ALA A 36 -4.68 2.77 0.51
C ALA A 36 -5.95 3.10 1.31
N ALA A 37 -6.32 2.24 2.27
CA ALA A 37 -7.49 2.46 3.12
C ALA A 37 -7.36 3.70 4.01
N GLU A 38 -6.16 3.96 4.54
CA GLU A 38 -5.89 5.17 5.31
C GLU A 38 -5.96 6.44 4.44
N TYR A 39 -5.34 6.42 3.26
CA TYR A 39 -5.43 7.56 2.33
C TYR A 39 -6.87 7.83 1.88
N ASP A 40 -7.65 6.79 1.58
CA ASP A 40 -9.08 6.95 1.25
C ASP A 40 -9.86 7.59 2.41
N THR A 41 -9.58 7.19 3.66
CA THR A 41 -10.21 7.75 4.88
C THR A 41 -9.86 9.22 5.08
N LEU A 42 -8.66 9.63 4.69
CA LEU A 42 -8.19 11.02 4.73
C LEU A 42 -8.70 11.86 3.55
N GLY A 43 -9.31 11.23 2.54
CA GLY A 43 -9.74 11.87 1.29
C GLY A 43 -8.60 12.08 0.29
N ASP A 44 -7.44 11.46 0.48
CA ASP A 44 -6.33 11.47 -0.46
C ASP A 44 -6.49 10.36 -1.50
N ILE A 45 -7.45 10.56 -2.40
CA ILE A 45 -7.85 9.55 -3.39
C ILE A 45 -6.69 9.21 -4.34
N LEU A 46 -5.80 10.16 -4.62
CA LEU A 46 -4.67 9.96 -5.53
C LEU A 46 -3.65 9.00 -4.90
N LEU A 47 -3.21 9.26 -3.67
CA LEU A 47 -2.29 8.36 -2.99
C LEU A 47 -2.94 7.00 -2.70
N GLY A 48 -4.23 6.98 -2.36
CA GLY A 48 -4.99 5.74 -2.20
C GLY A 48 -4.98 4.87 -3.48
N ALA A 49 -5.18 5.49 -4.65
CA ALA A 49 -5.13 4.79 -5.93
C ALA A 49 -3.73 4.30 -6.30
N GLU A 50 -2.69 5.09 -6.01
CA GLU A 50 -1.29 4.68 -6.19
C GLU A 50 -0.97 3.43 -5.35
N MET A 51 -1.37 3.43 -4.08
CA MET A 51 -1.15 2.29 -3.19
C MET A 51 -1.90 1.03 -3.66
N ARG A 52 -3.14 1.16 -4.16
CA ARG A 52 -3.85 0.02 -4.79
C ARG A 52 -3.10 -0.52 -6.01
N ASN A 53 -2.53 0.35 -6.85
CA ASN A 53 -1.72 -0.12 -7.98
C ASN A 53 -0.47 -0.89 -7.50
N ASN A 54 0.22 -0.37 -6.49
CA ASN A 54 1.38 -1.04 -5.89
C ASN A 54 1.02 -2.39 -5.25
N GLN A 55 -0.17 -2.51 -4.65
CA GLN A 55 -0.74 -3.78 -4.18
C GLN A 55 -0.91 -4.76 -5.35
N CYS A 56 -1.55 -4.35 -6.46
CA CYS A 56 -1.74 -5.21 -7.64
C CYS A 56 -0.41 -5.72 -8.19
N VAL A 57 0.58 -4.83 -8.38
CA VAL A 57 1.92 -5.20 -8.89
C VAL A 57 2.59 -6.20 -7.95
N SER A 58 2.51 -5.97 -6.65
CA SER A 58 3.08 -6.89 -5.65
C SER A 58 2.40 -8.27 -5.69
N LEU A 59 1.08 -8.34 -5.84
CA LEU A 59 0.33 -9.60 -5.95
C LEU A 59 0.65 -10.35 -7.25
N LEU A 60 0.86 -9.64 -8.36
CA LEU A 60 1.30 -10.24 -9.61
C LEU A 60 2.68 -10.89 -9.45
N LEU A 61 3.65 -10.19 -8.84
CA LEU A 61 4.98 -10.73 -8.57
C LEU A 61 4.98 -11.88 -7.55
N ALA A 62 4.02 -11.86 -6.61
CA ALA A 62 3.76 -12.98 -5.69
C ALA A 62 3.09 -14.19 -6.35
N LYS A 63 2.82 -14.16 -7.66
CA LYS A 63 2.07 -15.19 -8.40
C LYS A 63 0.64 -15.39 -7.86
N LYS A 64 -0.01 -14.30 -7.45
CA LYS A 64 -1.40 -14.25 -6.98
C LYS A 64 -2.29 -13.35 -7.87
N PRO A 65 -2.37 -13.58 -9.18
CA PRO A 65 -3.04 -12.67 -10.12
C PRO A 65 -4.56 -12.54 -9.88
N ARG A 66 -5.20 -13.51 -9.24
CA ARG A 66 -6.63 -13.43 -8.89
C ARG A 66 -6.93 -12.51 -7.69
N GLN A 67 -5.90 -12.10 -6.97
CA GLN A 67 -6.01 -11.20 -5.82
C GLN A 67 -5.60 -9.76 -6.17
N ALA A 68 -4.93 -9.58 -7.31
CA ALA A 68 -4.57 -8.27 -7.86
C ALA A 68 -5.81 -7.60 -8.47
#